data_AF-A0A416D654-F1
#
_entry.id   AF-A0A416D654-F1
#
_cell.length_a   1.000
_cell.length_b   1.000
_cell.length_c   1.000
_cell.angle_alpha   90.00
_cell.angle_beta   90.00
_cell.angle_gamma   90.00
#
_symmetry.space_group_name_H-M   'P 1'
#
loop_
_entity.id
_entity.type
_entity.pdbx_description
1 polymer ?
#
loop_
_entity_poly.entity_id
_entity_poly.type
_entity_poly.pdbx_seq_one_letter_code
_entity_poly.pdbx_strand_id
1 'polypeptide(L)'
;MEIIKYYGSDEAKTEFINHDSEPLMAVIAHDRSHAVVSLLDEGCEHHLLLAKALDKYNIDEYFRIIFDNEGADWTFVCPPNYKNIANKEKRITEFFNDGVDAITDFLKQIDYDVPINVPRRYRRHMDYLKNSDY
;
A
#
# COMPACT_ATOMS: atom_id res chain seq x y z
N MET A 1 -4.19 -0.49 13.08
CA MET A 1 -3.01 0.17 12.49
C MET A 1 -3.10 1.65 12.84
N GLU A 2 -2.00 2.35 13.14
CA GLU A 2 -2.05 3.81 13.29
C GLU A 2 -2.15 4.49 11.92
N ILE A 3 -3.05 5.46 11.75
CA ILE A 3 -3.23 6.18 10.48
C ILE A 3 -2.67 7.60 10.62
N ILE A 4 -1.55 7.84 9.94
CA ILE A 4 -0.85 9.13 9.89
C ILE A 4 -1.31 9.88 8.65
N LYS A 5 -2.00 11.00 8.84
CA LYS A 5 -2.47 11.86 7.74
C LYS A 5 -1.41 12.92 7.44
N TYR A 6 -0.87 12.91 6.22
CA TYR A 6 -0.03 13.98 5.73
C TYR A 6 -0.84 14.87 4.78
N TYR A 7 -0.97 16.15 5.13
CA TYR A 7 -1.78 17.13 4.39
C TYR A 7 -0.93 18.31 3.86
N GLY A 8 0.38 18.11 3.73
CA GLY A 8 1.29 19.16 3.29
C GLY A 8 1.43 20.27 4.34
N SER A 9 1.66 21.49 3.86
CA SER A 9 1.75 22.70 4.70
C SER A 9 0.40 23.35 4.97
N ASP A 10 -0.67 22.87 4.34
CA ASP A 10 -2.01 23.46 4.45
C ASP A 10 -2.82 22.75 5.53
N GLU A 11 -2.80 23.29 6.74
CA GLU A 11 -3.49 22.75 7.91
C GLU A 11 -5.03 22.71 7.75
N ALA A 12 -5.60 23.40 6.76
CA ALA A 12 -7.03 23.33 6.47
C ALA A 12 -7.43 22.03 5.75
N LYS A 13 -6.49 21.30 5.15
CA LYS A 13 -6.77 20.08 4.39
C LYS A 13 -6.93 18.83 5.27
N THR A 14 -6.98 18.94 6.60
CA THR A 14 -6.96 17.80 7.53
C THR A 14 -8.09 16.75 7.32
N GLU A 15 -9.18 17.11 6.66
CA GLU A 15 -10.32 16.25 6.32
C GLU A 15 -10.34 15.78 4.84
N PHE A 16 -9.16 15.52 4.26
CA PHE A 16 -9.02 15.09 2.87
C PHE A 16 -9.35 13.62 2.59
N ILE A 17 -9.67 12.81 3.60
CA ILE A 17 -10.04 11.41 3.40
C ILE A 17 -11.56 11.35 3.30
N ASN A 18 -12.07 11.42 2.08
CA ASN A 18 -13.49 11.31 1.79
C ASN A 18 -13.71 10.85 0.33
N HIS A 19 -14.91 10.35 0.04
CA HIS A 19 -15.24 9.84 -1.29
C HIS A 19 -15.30 10.92 -2.39
N ASP A 20 -15.31 12.21 -2.09
CA ASP A 20 -15.26 13.26 -3.12
C ASP A 20 -13.83 13.74 -3.40
N SER A 21 -12.84 13.11 -2.78
CA SER A 21 -11.44 13.52 -2.88
C SER A 21 -10.82 13.16 -4.21
N GLU A 22 -9.85 13.98 -4.62
CA GLU A 22 -8.85 13.59 -5.61
C GLU A 22 -8.14 12.29 -5.17
N PRO A 23 -7.54 11.54 -6.12
CA PRO A 23 -6.86 10.29 -5.80
C PRO A 23 -5.91 10.44 -4.59
N LEU A 24 -5.97 9.44 -3.72
CA LEU A 24 -5.15 9.36 -2.52
C LEU A 24 -3.97 8.42 -2.77
N MET A 25 -2.92 8.60 -1.99
CA MET A 25 -1.80 7.67 -1.96
C MET A 25 -1.48 7.27 -0.53
N ALA A 26 -1.06 6.02 -0.36
CA ALA A 26 -0.67 5.51 0.95
C ALA A 26 0.53 4.58 0.89
N VAL A 27 1.24 4.58 2.00
CA VAL A 27 2.33 3.67 2.35
C VAL A 27 1.95 2.96 3.64
N ILE A 28 2.00 1.64 3.65
CA ILE A 28 1.54 0.82 4.77
C ILE A 28 2.71 -0.04 5.23
N ALA A 29 3.13 0.11 6.49
CA ALA A 29 4.27 -0.64 7.01
C ALA A 29 4.00 -2.15 6.95
N HIS A 30 5.01 -2.94 6.58
CA HIS A 30 4.87 -4.40 6.46
C HIS A 30 4.48 -5.09 7.77
N ASP A 31 4.86 -4.50 8.91
CA ASP A 31 4.51 -4.96 10.26
C ASP A 31 3.11 -4.48 10.71
N ARG A 32 2.41 -3.69 9.88
CA ARG A 32 1.09 -3.12 10.14
C ARG A 32 1.04 -2.18 11.35
N SER A 33 2.19 -1.68 11.80
CA SER A 33 2.27 -0.71 12.90
C SER A 33 1.54 0.59 12.55
N HIS A 34 1.79 1.11 11.35
CA HIS A 34 1.22 2.36 10.87
C HIS A 34 1.05 2.37 9.34
N ALA A 35 0.25 3.31 8.87
CA ALA A 35 0.20 3.75 7.49
C ALA A 35 0.26 5.27 7.41
N VAL A 36 0.90 5.79 6.37
CA VAL A 36 0.85 7.20 6.02
C VAL A 36 -0.02 7.36 4.79
N VAL A 37 -0.96 8.31 4.84
CA VAL A 37 -1.88 8.63 3.74
C VAL A 37 -1.84 10.12 3.43
N SER A 38 -1.99 10.46 2.16
CA SER A 38 -1.96 11.83 1.64
C SER A 38 -2.81 11.94 0.37
N LEU A 39 -3.24 13.16 0.04
CA LEU A 39 -3.57 13.51 -1.35
C LEU A 39 -2.39 13.18 -2.26
N LEU A 40 -2.66 12.65 -3.46
CA LEU A 40 -1.63 12.28 -4.42
C LEU A 40 -0.72 13.48 -4.76
N ASP A 41 -1.31 14.65 -5.00
CA ASP A 41 -0.57 15.85 -5.37
C ASP A 41 0.37 16.35 -4.25
N GLU A 42 -0.02 16.19 -2.99
CA GLU A 42 0.80 16.60 -1.84
C GLU A 42 1.92 15.59 -1.54
N GLY A 43 1.64 14.30 -1.71
CA GLY A 43 2.60 13.23 -1.49
C GLY A 43 3.61 13.07 -2.63
N CYS A 44 3.20 13.40 -3.86
CA CYS A 44 3.93 13.32 -5.12
C CYS A 44 4.41 11.91 -5.50
N GLU A 45 5.30 11.31 -4.68
CA GLU A 45 5.83 9.96 -4.85
C GLU A 45 5.96 9.28 -3.48
N HIS A 46 5.76 7.95 -3.39
CA HIS A 46 5.67 7.27 -2.08
C HIS A 46 6.90 7.46 -1.19
N HIS A 47 8.09 7.55 -1.79
CA HIS A 47 9.31 7.81 -1.04
C HIS A 47 9.40 9.26 -0.57
N LEU A 48 8.83 10.23 -1.29
CA LEU A 48 8.75 11.63 -0.86
C LEU A 48 7.71 11.79 0.26
N LEU A 49 6.55 11.13 0.13
CA LEU A 49 5.52 11.10 1.17
C LEU A 49 6.11 10.63 2.49
N LEU A 50 6.80 9.49 2.47
CA LEU A 50 7.46 9.01 3.67
C LEU A 50 8.50 10.00 4.19
N ALA A 51 9.26 10.71 3.34
CA ALA A 51 10.29 11.71 3.75
C ALA A 51 9.70 12.87 4.52
N LYS A 52 8.53 13.29 4.06
CA LYS A 52 7.81 14.42 4.61
C LYS A 52 7.06 14.04 5.88
N ALA A 53 6.56 12.81 5.96
CA ALA A 53 5.76 12.33 7.10
C ALA A 53 6.60 11.67 8.20
N LEU A 54 7.72 11.03 7.85
CA LEU A 54 8.59 10.27 8.73
C LEU A 54 10.06 10.65 8.48
N ASP A 55 10.80 11.04 9.52
CA ASP A 55 12.19 11.53 9.38
C ASP A 55 13.15 10.56 8.65
N LYS A 56 12.99 9.25 8.85
CA LYS A 56 13.79 8.19 8.21
C LYS A 56 13.00 6.90 8.06
N TYR A 57 13.06 6.28 6.88
CA TYR A 57 12.33 5.07 6.54
C TYR A 57 12.97 4.43 5.31
N ASN A 58 12.70 3.14 5.14
CA ASN A 58 13.08 2.39 3.96
C ASN A 58 11.81 2.04 3.19
N ILE A 59 11.69 2.52 1.94
CA ILE A 59 10.50 2.29 1.11
C ILE A 59 10.21 0.79 0.88
N ASP A 60 11.23 -0.05 0.96
CA ASP A 60 11.09 -1.51 0.82
C ASP A 60 10.43 -2.18 2.03
N GLU A 61 10.16 -1.45 3.12
CA GLU A 61 9.44 -1.92 4.30
C GLU A 61 7.94 -1.55 4.26
N TYR A 62 7.47 -1.04 3.12
CA TYR A 62 6.09 -0.57 2.95
C TYR A 62 5.40 -1.20 1.73
N PHE A 63 4.12 -1.47 1.87
CA PHE A 63 3.20 -1.61 0.75
C PHE A 63 2.81 -0.22 0.24
N ARG A 64 2.58 -0.08 -1.06
CA ARG A 64 2.42 1.23 -1.72
C ARG A 64 1.21 1.21 -2.63
N ILE A 65 0.23 2.05 -2.35
CA ILE A 65 -0.98 2.15 -3.15
C ILE A 65 -1.26 3.57 -3.59
N ILE A 66 -1.96 3.70 -4.70
CA ILE A 66 -2.75 4.87 -5.08
C ILE A 66 -4.19 4.39 -5.17
N PHE A 67 -5.15 5.13 -4.67
CA PHE A 67 -6.53 4.67 -4.60
C PHE A 67 -7.53 5.82 -4.68
N ASP A 68 -8.71 5.48 -5.15
CA ASP A 68 -9.91 6.32 -5.19
C ASP A 68 -11.14 5.43 -4.92
N ASN A 69 -12.33 5.88 -5.32
CA ASN A 69 -13.56 5.10 -5.13
C ASN A 69 -13.72 3.93 -6.11
N GLU A 70 -12.92 3.85 -7.16
CA GLU A 70 -13.01 2.80 -8.17
C GLU A 70 -12.09 1.63 -7.85
N GLY A 71 -10.92 1.91 -7.25
CA GLY A 71 -9.95 0.87 -6.94
C GLY A 71 -8.72 1.36 -6.19
N ALA A 72 -7.94 0.39 -5.72
CA ALA A 72 -6.63 0.62 -5.13
C ALA A 72 -5.54 -0.04 -5.99
N ASP A 73 -4.77 0.77 -6.71
CA ASP A 73 -3.65 0.33 -7.52
C ASP A 73 -2.41 0.09 -6.65
N TRP A 74 -2.03 -1.17 -6.53
CA TRP A 74 -0.85 -1.57 -5.77
C TRP A 74 0.41 -1.56 -6.62
N THR A 75 1.38 -0.72 -6.23
CA THR A 75 2.77 -0.80 -6.70
C THR A 75 3.47 -2.03 -6.11
N PHE A 76 3.21 -3.18 -6.72
CA PHE A 76 3.71 -4.48 -6.28
C PHE A 76 5.22 -4.63 -6.54
N VAL A 77 6.02 -4.48 -5.49
CA VAL A 77 7.47 -4.69 -5.52
C VAL A 77 7.86 -5.49 -4.28
N CYS A 78 8.03 -6.79 -4.45
CA CYS A 78 8.47 -7.69 -3.38
C CYS A 78 9.98 -7.49 -3.12
N PRO A 79 10.40 -7.11 -1.89
CA PRO A 79 11.81 -7.00 -1.54
C PRO A 79 12.55 -8.34 -1.69
N PRO A 80 13.85 -8.33 -2.04
CA PRO A 80 14.63 -9.56 -2.20
C PRO A 80 14.82 -10.33 -0.89
N ASN A 81 14.78 -9.64 0.24
CA ASN A 81 14.95 -10.15 1.59
C ASN A 81 13.63 -10.19 2.40
N TYR A 82 12.47 -10.06 1.75
CA TYR A 82 11.17 -10.07 2.44
C TYR A 82 11.04 -11.32 3.34
N LYS A 83 10.85 -11.08 4.65
CA LYS A 83 10.81 -12.11 5.71
C LYS A 83 11.97 -13.13 5.67
N ASN A 84 13.12 -12.78 5.06
CA ASN A 84 14.26 -13.65 4.82
C ASN A 84 13.94 -14.94 4.05
N ILE A 85 12.88 -14.94 3.23
CA ILE A 85 12.48 -16.12 2.46
C ILE A 85 13.36 -16.25 1.21
N ALA A 86 14.23 -17.27 1.18
CA ALA A 86 15.15 -17.49 0.06
C ALA A 86 14.44 -17.90 -1.24
N ASN A 87 13.44 -18.78 -1.15
CA ASN A 87 12.68 -19.24 -2.31
C ASN A 87 11.84 -18.08 -2.87
N LYS A 88 12.12 -17.69 -4.11
CA LYS A 88 11.49 -16.53 -4.77
C LYS A 88 9.97 -16.64 -4.86
N GLU A 89 9.45 -17.81 -5.22
CA GLU A 89 8.01 -18.02 -5.39
C GLU A 89 7.29 -17.93 -4.05
N LYS A 90 7.77 -18.66 -3.04
CA LYS A 90 7.24 -18.57 -1.67
C LYS A 90 7.28 -17.13 -1.14
N ARG A 91 8.37 -16.41 -1.38
CA ARG A 91 8.52 -15.00 -0.96
C ARG A 91 7.48 -14.10 -1.62
N ILE A 92 7.26 -14.25 -2.92
CA ILE A 92 6.26 -13.47 -3.68
C ILE A 92 4.84 -13.80 -3.21
N THR A 93 4.53 -15.07 -2.99
CA THR A 93 3.23 -15.52 -2.47
C THR A 93 2.95 -14.93 -1.08
N GLU A 94 3.92 -15.03 -0.18
CA GLU A 94 3.80 -14.48 1.18
C GLU A 94 3.60 -12.96 1.14
N PHE A 95 4.45 -12.25 0.39
CA PHE A 95 4.34 -10.80 0.20
C PHE A 95 2.98 -10.38 -0.36
N PHE A 96 2.42 -11.17 -1.29
CA PHE A 96 1.10 -10.92 -1.84
C PHE A 96 0.00 -11.06 -0.78
N ASN A 97 -0.01 -12.18 -0.06
CA ASN A 97 -1.02 -12.45 0.96
C ASN A 97 -0.97 -11.38 2.07
N ASP A 98 0.22 -11.08 2.58
CA ASP A 98 0.42 -10.05 3.59
C ASP A 98 -0.03 -8.67 3.12
N GLY A 99 0.27 -8.34 1.85
CA GLY A 99 -0.10 -7.06 1.28
C GLY A 99 -1.60 -6.93 1.04
N VAL A 100 -2.28 -7.98 0.55
CA VAL A 100 -3.74 -7.99 0.42
C VAL A 100 -4.39 -7.76 1.78
N ASP A 101 -3.95 -8.47 2.81
CA ASP A 101 -4.47 -8.31 4.17
C ASP A 101 -4.24 -6.89 4.71
N ALA A 102 -3.01 -6.39 4.62
CA ALA A 102 -2.63 -5.09 5.17
C ALA A 102 -3.32 -3.92 4.45
N ILE A 103 -3.40 -3.98 3.11
CA ILE A 103 -4.08 -2.98 2.30
C ILE A 103 -5.59 -3.01 2.56
N THR A 104 -6.19 -4.20 2.65
CA THR A 104 -7.63 -4.33 2.95
C THR A 104 -7.96 -3.77 4.34
N ASP A 105 -7.14 -4.08 5.35
CA ASP A 105 -7.30 -3.55 6.71
C ASP A 105 -7.18 -2.02 6.74
N PHE A 106 -6.17 -1.47 6.04
CA PHE A 106 -6.01 -0.02 5.90
C PHE A 106 -7.23 0.64 5.25
N LEU A 107 -7.68 0.17 4.08
CA LEU A 107 -8.80 0.76 3.34
C LEU A 107 -10.09 0.74 4.17
N LYS A 108 -10.37 -0.36 4.86
CA LYS A 108 -11.53 -0.45 5.78
C LYS A 108 -11.47 0.55 6.93
N GLN A 109 -10.28 0.78 7.49
CA GLN A 109 -10.10 1.75 8.59
C GLN A 109 -10.38 3.19 8.15
N ILE A 110 -10.25 3.49 6.86
CA ILE A 110 -10.54 4.80 6.28
C ILE A 110 -11.85 4.85 5.47
N ASP A 111 -12.71 3.84 5.63
CA ASP A 111 -14.03 3.71 5.00
C ASP A 111 -14.04 3.58 3.45
N TYR A 112 -12.98 2.99 2.88
CA TYR A 112 -12.94 2.60 1.47
C TYR A 112 -13.21 1.11 1.30
N ASP A 113 -14.22 0.77 0.50
CA ASP A 113 -14.53 -0.61 0.06
C ASP A 113 -14.33 -0.74 -1.45
N VAL A 114 -13.07 -0.86 -1.86
CA VAL A 114 -12.66 -0.85 -3.27
C VAL A 114 -11.75 -2.04 -3.59
N PRO A 115 -11.78 -2.56 -4.83
CA PRO A 115 -10.94 -3.69 -5.22
C PRO A 115 -9.45 -3.32 -5.25
N ILE A 116 -8.59 -4.24 -4.81
CA ILE A 116 -7.13 -4.11 -4.93
C ILE A 116 -6.69 -4.61 -6.31
N ASN A 117 -6.11 -3.71 -7.09
CA ASN A 117 -5.59 -3.97 -8.42
C ASN A 117 -4.09 -4.27 -8.39
N VAL A 118 -3.73 -5.51 -8.75
CA VAL A 118 -2.32 -5.90 -8.93
C VAL A 118 -1.97 -5.97 -10.43
N PRO A 119 -0.86 -5.34 -10.87
CA PRO A 119 -0.45 -5.33 -12.28
C PRO A 119 -0.34 -6.74 -12.88
N ARG A 120 -0.86 -6.91 -14.11
CA ARG A 120 -0.92 -8.21 -14.82
C ARG A 120 0.41 -8.96 -14.88
N ARG A 121 1.54 -8.25 -14.94
CA ARG A 121 2.89 -8.87 -14.99
C ARG A 121 3.20 -9.76 -13.78
N TYR A 122 2.61 -9.47 -12.61
CA TYR A 122 2.78 -10.27 -11.40
C TYR A 122 1.71 -11.36 -11.25
N ARG A 123 0.59 -11.28 -11.99
CA ARG A 123 -0.41 -12.36 -12.03
C ARG A 123 0.18 -13.66 -12.57
N ARG A 124 1.20 -13.60 -13.44
CA ARG A 124 1.92 -14.80 -13.91
C ARG A 124 2.60 -15.59 -12.78
N HIS A 125 2.99 -14.94 -11.69
CA HIS A 125 3.48 -15.62 -10.48
C HIS A 125 2.33 -16.16 -9.62
N MET A 126 1.14 -15.56 -9.74
CA MET A 126 -0.10 -15.96 -9.04
C MET A 126 -0.86 -17.09 -9.78
N ASP A 127 -0.64 -17.28 -11.08
CA ASP A 127 -1.27 -18.37 -11.85
C ASP A 127 -0.87 -19.75 -11.30
N TYR A 128 0.27 -19.84 -10.61
CA TYR A 128 0.68 -21.04 -9.85
C TYR A 128 -0.16 -21.27 -8.59
N LEU A 129 -0.66 -20.21 -7.93
CA LEU A 129 -1.52 -20.32 -6.74
C LEU A 129 -2.91 -20.85 -7.09
N LYS A 130 -3.41 -20.61 -8.30
CA LYS A 130 -4.66 -21.20 -8.78
C LYS A 130 -4.56 -22.69 -9.12
N ASN A 131 -3.34 -23.22 -9.23
CA ASN A 131 -3.09 -24.62 -9.55
C ASN A 131 -2.69 -25.47 -8.33
N SER A 132 -2.77 -24.93 -7.11
CA SER A 132 -2.48 -25.69 -5.87
C SER A 132 -3.72 -26.25 -5.17
N ASP A 133 -4.88 -26.28 -5.85
CA ASP A 133 -6.00 -27.11 -5.42
C ASP A 133 -5.70 -28.57 -5.75
N TYR A 134 -5.00 -29.25 -4.83
CA TYR A 134 -4.94 -30.72 -4.71
C TYR A 134 -5.13 -31.11 -3.25
#